data_AF-A0A522M4S7-F1
#
_entry.id   AF-A0A522M4S7-F1
#
_cell.length_a   1.000
_cell.length_b   1.000
_cell.length_c   1.000
_cell.angle_alpha   90.00
_cell.angle_beta   90.00
_cell.angle_gamma   90.00
#
_symmetry.space_group_name_H-M   'P 1'
#
loop_
_entity.id
_entity.type
_entity.pdbx_description
1 polymer ?
#
loop_
_entity_poly.entity_id
_entity_poly.type
_entity_poly.pdbx_seq_one_letter_code
_entity_poly.pdbx_strand_id
1 'polypeptide(L)'
;MFDCLEFFYIGGFTSIAFKYINTKKYKRKVSYALSFTLLSSPFFIYVTSIYQYKYFPILFLMSYTPTLLFVFAQHFNVSPTIQKTIEAAGNMTYSSYLIHFPLQLVIAIYFLSNEQKIPYYSTVFFSGFIFLTLVISYYIYRFFELPAQNYIRKKSV
;
A
#
# COMPACT_ATOMS: atom_id res chain seq x y z
N MET A 1 11.85 6.66 7.70
CA MET A 1 11.02 7.73 7.07
C MET A 1 11.41 7.91 5.61
N PHE A 2 12.70 7.99 5.28
CA PHE A 2 13.19 8.06 3.90
C PHE A 2 12.77 6.85 3.05
N ASP A 3 12.85 5.63 3.59
CA ASP A 3 12.48 4.40 2.84
C ASP A 3 11.05 4.45 2.27
N CYS A 4 10.08 4.96 3.06
CA CYS A 4 8.69 5.06 2.63
C CYS A 4 8.51 6.05 1.46
N LEU A 5 9.22 7.17 1.51
CA LEU A 5 9.22 8.15 0.42
C LEU A 5 9.85 7.55 -0.84
N GLU A 6 10.97 6.83 -0.69
CA GLU A 6 11.64 6.16 -1.80
C GLU A 6 10.71 5.15 -2.50
N PHE A 7 10.07 4.25 -1.74
CA PHE A 7 9.11 3.29 -2.30
C PHE A 7 7.90 3.98 -2.93
N PHE A 8 7.42 5.09 -2.36
CA PHE A 8 6.35 5.88 -2.96
C PHE A 8 6.73 6.45 -4.33
N TYR A 9 7.90 7.09 -4.44
CA TYR A 9 8.39 7.64 -5.71
C TYR A 9 8.69 6.55 -6.74
N ILE A 10 9.29 5.45 -6.31
CA ILE A 10 9.58 4.28 -7.15
C ILE A 10 8.27 3.66 -7.68
N GLY A 11 7.23 3.55 -6.85
CA GLY A 11 5.91 3.10 -7.28
C GLY A 11 5.27 4.04 -8.32
N GLY A 12 5.36 5.35 -8.10
CA GLY A 12 4.92 6.37 -9.06
C GLY A 12 5.65 6.27 -10.41
N PHE A 13 6.98 6.13 -10.36
CA PHE A 13 7.81 5.91 -11.54
C PHE A 13 7.41 4.64 -12.29
N THR A 14 7.17 3.55 -11.58
CA THR A 14 6.71 2.27 -12.16
C THR A 14 5.39 2.43 -12.90
N SER A 15 4.43 3.16 -12.34
CA SER A 15 3.14 3.46 -12.98
C SER A 15 3.31 4.26 -14.28
N ILE A 16 4.19 5.27 -14.29
CA ILE A 16 4.50 6.06 -15.48
C ILE A 16 5.18 5.19 -16.54
N ALA A 17 6.21 4.42 -16.15
CA ALA A 17 6.91 3.51 -17.04
C ALA A 17 5.98 2.43 -17.64
N PHE A 18 5.07 1.89 -16.83
CA PHE A 18 4.04 0.96 -17.28
C PHE A 18 3.16 1.55 -18.38
N LYS A 19 2.60 2.75 -18.16
CA LYS A 19 1.77 3.45 -19.15
C LYS A 19 2.57 3.72 -20.43
N TYR A 20 3.81 4.18 -20.30
CA TYR A 20 4.67 4.45 -21.45
C TYR A 20 4.99 3.18 -22.27
N ILE A 21 5.44 2.10 -21.62
CA ILE A 21 5.84 0.86 -22.31
C ILE A 21 4.64 0.13 -22.90
N ASN A 22 3.48 0.14 -22.24
CA ASN A 22 2.29 -0.58 -22.73
C ASN A 22 1.75 0.00 -24.07
N THR A 23 2.12 1.23 -24.43
CA THR A 23 1.81 1.84 -25.75
C THR A 23 2.77 1.42 -26.86
N LYS A 24 3.91 0.78 -26.55
CA LYS A 24 4.95 0.46 -27.54
C LYS A 24 4.83 -0.97 -28.05
N LYS A 25 5.24 -1.20 -29.31
CA LYS A 25 5.22 -2.53 -29.96
C LYS A 25 6.06 -3.59 -29.24
N TYR A 26 7.11 -3.18 -28.52
CA TYR A 26 8.03 -4.08 -27.84
C TYR A 26 7.58 -4.50 -26.43
N LYS A 27 6.37 -4.12 -25.98
CA LYS A 27 5.86 -4.41 -24.62
C LYS A 27 5.97 -5.88 -24.22
N ARG A 28 5.68 -6.79 -25.16
CA ARG A 28 5.69 -8.24 -24.91
C ARG A 28 7.12 -8.77 -24.71
N LYS A 29 8.10 -8.24 -25.43
CA LYS A 29 9.53 -8.57 -25.24
C LYS A 29 10.01 -8.10 -23.86
N VAL A 30 9.66 -6.87 -23.48
CA VAL A 30 10.01 -6.32 -22.16
C VAL A 30 9.35 -7.12 -21.04
N SER A 31 8.09 -7.50 -21.17
CA SER A 31 7.42 -8.32 -20.16
C SER A 31 8.11 -9.65 -19.96
N TYR A 32 8.45 -10.38 -21.04
CA TYR A 32 9.13 -11.68 -20.90
C TYR A 32 10.52 -11.54 -20.28
N ALA A 33 11.27 -10.50 -20.66
CA ALA A 33 12.57 -10.21 -20.05
C ALA A 33 12.44 -9.95 -18.54
N LEU A 34 11.49 -9.09 -18.14
CA LEU A 34 11.26 -8.76 -16.73
C LEU A 34 10.75 -9.96 -15.92
N SER A 35 9.82 -10.74 -16.47
CA SER A 35 9.35 -11.98 -15.83
C SER A 35 10.48 -12.98 -15.63
N PHE A 36 11.37 -13.13 -16.62
CA PHE A 36 12.54 -13.99 -16.50
C PHE A 36 13.48 -13.52 -15.38
N THR A 37 13.80 -12.22 -15.33
CA THR A 37 14.63 -11.66 -14.26
C THR A 37 14.00 -11.82 -12.87
N LEU A 38 12.67 -11.70 -12.79
CA LEU A 38 11.94 -11.81 -11.52
C LEU A 38 11.96 -13.22 -10.93
N LEU A 39 11.95 -14.24 -11.80
CA LEU A 39 12.04 -15.64 -11.39
C LEU A 39 13.48 -16.08 -11.11
N SER A 40 14.46 -15.57 -11.87
CA SER A 40 15.86 -15.98 -11.71
C SER A 40 16.57 -15.28 -10.55
N SER A 41 16.20 -14.02 -10.23
CA SER A 41 16.93 -13.22 -9.24
C SER A 41 16.94 -13.82 -7.82
N PRO A 42 15.84 -14.37 -7.26
CA PRO A 42 15.86 -14.93 -5.90
C PRO A 42 16.75 -16.18 -5.83
N PHE A 43 16.71 -17.02 -6.87
CA PHE A 43 17.57 -18.20 -6.96
C PHE A 43 19.04 -17.83 -7.01
N PHE A 44 19.40 -16.84 -7.83
CA PHE A 44 20.78 -16.36 -7.93
C PHE A 44 21.30 -15.78 -6.62
N ILE A 45 20.48 -14.98 -5.92
CA ILE A 45 20.82 -14.39 -4.62
C ILE A 45 21.04 -15.45 -3.55
N TYR A 46 20.24 -16.50 -3.56
CA TYR A 46 20.36 -17.61 -2.63
C TYR A 46 21.68 -18.36 -2.83
N VAL A 47 21.99 -18.75 -4.07
CA VAL A 47 23.23 -19.49 -4.40
C VAL A 47 24.48 -18.69 -4.07
N THR A 48 24.46 -17.40 -4.36
CA THR A 48 25.63 -16.51 -4.15
C THR A 48 25.75 -16.00 -2.72
N SER A 49 24.75 -16.23 -1.86
CA SER A 49 24.70 -15.73 -0.47
C SER A 49 24.87 -14.21 -0.32
N ILE A 50 24.59 -13.44 -1.37
CA ILE A 50 24.76 -11.96 -1.40
C ILE A 50 23.77 -11.27 -0.43
N TYR A 51 22.70 -11.94 -0.02
CA TYR A 51 21.76 -11.41 0.98
C TYR A 51 22.41 -11.05 2.33
N GLN A 52 23.62 -11.56 2.62
CA GLN A 52 24.36 -11.28 3.86
C GLN A 52 24.94 -9.86 3.91
N TYR A 53 25.06 -9.17 2.78
CA TYR A 53 25.56 -7.79 2.75
C TYR A 53 24.51 -6.80 3.28
N LYS A 54 24.92 -5.94 4.21
CA LYS A 54 24.05 -5.00 4.96
C LYS A 54 23.03 -4.23 4.11
N TYR A 55 23.44 -3.72 2.95
CA TYR A 55 22.59 -2.88 2.09
C TYR A 55 21.96 -3.62 0.90
N PHE A 56 22.30 -4.89 0.70
CA PHE A 56 21.79 -5.63 -0.45
C PHE A 56 20.27 -5.89 -0.37
N PRO A 57 19.68 -6.28 0.78
CA PRO A 57 18.25 -6.51 0.87
C PRO A 57 17.40 -5.29 0.49
N ILE A 58 17.81 -4.08 0.91
CA ILE A 58 17.07 -2.85 0.58
C ILE A 58 17.16 -2.52 -0.92
N LEU A 59 18.36 -2.60 -1.51
CA LEU A 59 18.55 -2.39 -2.96
C LEU A 59 17.81 -3.42 -3.80
N PHE A 60 17.82 -4.68 -3.35
CA PHE A 60 17.04 -5.74 -3.97
C PHE A 60 15.55 -5.43 -3.89
N LEU A 61 15.03 -5.04 -2.72
CA LEU A 61 13.61 -4.70 -2.56
C LEU A 61 13.20 -3.51 -3.44
N MET A 62 14.03 -2.47 -3.54
CA MET A 62 13.78 -1.28 -4.36
C MET A 62 13.71 -1.58 -5.87
N SER A 63 14.42 -2.60 -6.35
CA SER A 63 14.42 -2.99 -7.77
C SER A 63 13.44 -4.13 -8.09
N TYR A 64 13.26 -5.05 -7.14
CA TYR A 64 12.40 -6.21 -7.27
C TYR A 64 10.91 -5.81 -7.21
N THR A 65 10.53 -4.94 -6.27
CA THR A 65 9.12 -4.55 -6.10
C THR A 65 8.52 -3.82 -7.32
N PRO A 66 9.20 -2.86 -7.98
CA PRO A 66 8.74 -2.29 -9.26
C PRO A 66 8.53 -3.31 -10.35
N THR A 67 9.49 -4.24 -10.47
CA THR A 67 9.47 -5.26 -11.51
C THR A 67 8.30 -6.21 -11.30
N LEU A 68 8.06 -6.61 -10.05
CA LEU A 68 6.91 -7.39 -9.64
C LEU A 68 5.60 -6.67 -9.98
N LEU A 69 5.44 -5.42 -9.54
CA LEU A 69 4.24 -4.63 -9.80
C LEU A 69 4.00 -4.46 -11.31
N PHE A 70 5.04 -4.19 -12.08
CA PHE A 70 4.94 -4.02 -13.53
C PHE A 70 4.46 -5.29 -14.22
N VAL A 71 5.02 -6.46 -13.88
CA VAL A 71 4.63 -7.74 -14.48
C VAL A 71 3.21 -8.12 -14.06
N PHE A 72 2.86 -7.98 -12.79
CA PHE A 72 1.52 -8.28 -12.28
C PHE A 72 0.46 -7.39 -12.92
N ALA A 73 0.73 -6.09 -13.06
CA ALA A 73 -0.21 -5.14 -13.68
C ALA A 73 -0.51 -5.46 -15.16
N GLN A 74 0.36 -6.20 -15.88
CA GLN A 74 0.07 -6.62 -17.25
C GLN A 74 -0.86 -7.83 -17.35
N HIS A 75 -0.80 -8.72 -16.36
CA HIS A 75 -1.49 -10.01 -16.41
C HIS A 75 -2.79 -10.02 -15.62
N PHE A 76 -2.89 -9.19 -14.57
CA PHE A 76 -4.07 -9.07 -13.72
C PHE A 76 -4.91 -7.86 -14.12
N ASN A 77 -5.94 -8.11 -14.94
CA ASN A 77 -7.01 -7.15 -15.14
C ASN A 77 -8.03 -7.29 -14.00
N VAL A 78 -8.16 -6.22 -13.22
CA VAL A 78 -9.08 -6.17 -12.08
C VAL A 78 -10.40 -5.57 -12.54
N SER A 79 -11.53 -6.08 -12.02
CA SER A 79 -12.83 -5.49 -12.35
C SER A 79 -12.93 -4.04 -11.87
N PRO A 80 -13.71 -3.17 -12.54
CA PRO A 80 -13.83 -1.75 -12.17
C PRO A 80 -14.23 -1.54 -10.71
N THR A 81 -15.03 -2.45 -10.14
CA THR A 81 -15.46 -2.39 -8.75
C THR A 81 -14.29 -2.63 -7.79
N ILE A 82 -13.49 -3.67 -8.04
CA ILE A 82 -12.35 -3.99 -7.17
C ILE A 82 -11.28 -2.89 -7.29
N GLN A 83 -11.06 -2.36 -8.50
CA GLN A 83 -10.14 -1.23 -8.69
C GLN A 83 -10.55 -0.03 -7.82
N LYS A 84 -11.84 0.36 -7.86
CA LYS A 84 -12.35 1.46 -7.01
C LYS A 84 -12.18 1.16 -5.52
N THR A 85 -12.37 -0.08 -5.10
CA THR A 85 -12.16 -0.47 -3.69
C THR A 85 -10.70 -0.38 -3.28
N ILE A 86 -9.76 -0.81 -4.13
CA ILE A 86 -8.32 -0.70 -3.88
C ILE A 86 -7.89 0.77 -3.83
N GLU A 87 -8.35 1.59 -4.77
CA GLU A 87 -8.10 3.04 -4.78
C GLU A 87 -8.66 3.71 -3.52
N ALA A 88 -9.90 3.37 -3.12
CA ALA A 88 -10.49 3.87 -1.89
C ALA A 88 -9.68 3.46 -0.66
N ALA A 89 -9.29 2.18 -0.55
CA ALA A 89 -8.48 1.69 0.57
C ALA A 89 -7.12 2.39 0.66
N GLY A 90 -6.46 2.62 -0.49
CA GLY A 90 -5.21 3.38 -0.55
C GLY A 90 -5.38 4.83 -0.10
N ASN A 91 -6.44 5.50 -0.55
CA ASN A 91 -6.71 6.89 -0.16
C ASN A 91 -7.14 7.04 1.30
N MET A 92 -7.69 5.97 1.89
CA MET A 92 -8.13 5.93 3.29
C MET A 92 -6.98 5.80 4.30
N THR A 93 -5.75 5.58 3.83
CA THR A 93 -4.57 5.43 4.69
C THR A 93 -4.31 6.65 5.57
N TYR A 94 -4.61 7.86 5.07
CA TYR A 94 -4.52 9.09 5.84
C TYR A 94 -5.61 9.14 6.93
N SER A 95 -6.86 8.87 6.58
CA SER A 95 -7.98 8.84 7.52
C SER A 95 -7.77 7.82 8.64
N SER A 96 -7.28 6.61 8.30
CA SER A 96 -7.02 5.57 9.29
C SER A 96 -5.87 5.93 10.22
N TYR A 97 -4.85 6.60 9.70
CA TYR A 97 -3.79 7.16 10.53
C TYR A 97 -4.31 8.23 11.49
N LEU A 98 -5.27 9.08 11.11
CA LEU A 98 -5.81 10.08 12.04
C LEU A 98 -6.77 9.49 13.07
N ILE A 99 -7.58 8.49 12.70
CA ILE A 99 -8.69 8.03 13.54
C ILE A 99 -8.33 6.93 14.53
N HIS A 100 -7.30 6.12 14.25
CA HIS A 100 -6.95 5.03 15.15
C HIS A 100 -6.58 5.54 16.57
N PHE A 101 -5.92 6.70 16.68
CA PHE A 101 -5.52 7.25 17.98
C PHE A 101 -6.71 7.80 18.81
N PRO A 102 -7.59 8.67 18.28
CA PRO A 102 -8.82 9.04 18.97
C PRO A 102 -9.66 7.82 19.38
N LEU A 103 -9.74 6.80 18.52
CA LEU A 103 -10.47 5.58 18.82
C LEU A 103 -9.83 4.82 20.00
N GLN A 104 -8.50 4.71 20.04
CA GLN A 104 -7.77 4.14 21.17
C GLN A 104 -8.06 4.90 22.47
N LEU A 105 -8.12 6.24 22.41
CA LEU A 105 -8.41 7.07 23.58
C LEU A 105 -9.84 6.83 24.11
N VAL A 106 -10.84 6.79 23.23
CA VAL A 106 -12.24 6.49 23.61
C VAL A 106 -12.34 5.11 24.26
N ILE A 107 -11.69 4.11 23.67
CA ILE A 107 -11.61 2.75 24.24
C ILE A 107 -10.95 2.79 25.62
N ALA A 108 -9.83 3.49 25.76
CA ALA A 108 -9.12 3.57 27.03
C ALA A 108 -9.96 4.20 28.14
N ILE A 109 -10.66 5.30 27.83
CA ILE A 109 -11.58 5.97 28.77
C ILE A 109 -12.74 5.04 29.15
N TYR A 110 -13.34 4.33 28.19
CA TYR A 110 -14.43 3.38 28.45
C TYR A 110 -14.02 2.25 29.40
N PHE A 111 -12.84 1.66 29.20
CA PHE A 111 -12.35 0.60 30.09
C PHE A 111 -11.96 1.14 31.47
N LEU A 112 -11.36 2.33 31.53
CA LEU A 112 -11.02 3.00 32.78
C LEU A 112 -12.27 3.32 33.61
N SER A 113 -13.36 3.82 32.99
CA SER A 113 -14.60 4.14 33.70
C SER A 113 -15.32 2.91 34.26
N ASN A 114 -15.10 1.74 33.67
CA ASN A 114 -15.67 0.47 34.12
C ASN A 114 -14.73 -0.32 35.05
N GLU A 115 -13.58 0.27 35.43
CA GLU A 115 -12.53 -0.39 36.23
C GLU A 115 -12.02 -1.73 35.62
N GLN A 116 -12.17 -1.88 34.29
CA GLN A 116 -11.79 -3.08 33.57
C GLN A 116 -10.43 -2.91 32.89
N LYS A 117 -9.67 -4.00 32.81
CA LYS A 117 -8.43 -4.05 32.03
C LYS A 117 -8.76 -4.20 30.55
N ILE A 118 -8.07 -3.44 29.71
CA ILE A 118 -8.19 -3.56 28.25
C ILE A 118 -7.62 -4.91 27.80
N PRO A 119 -8.36 -5.73 27.03
CA PRO A 119 -7.91 -7.05 26.62
C PRO A 119 -6.97 -7.01 25.41
N TYR A 120 -5.75 -6.47 25.59
CA TYR A 120 -4.76 -6.29 24.52
C TYR A 120 -4.35 -7.58 23.80
N TYR A 121 -4.36 -8.71 24.50
CA TYR A 121 -3.95 -10.02 23.96
C TYR A 121 -5.09 -10.79 23.27
N SER A 122 -6.31 -10.25 23.28
CA SER A 122 -7.44 -10.90 22.61
C SER A 122 -7.41 -10.60 21.11
N THR A 123 -7.23 -11.64 20.30
CA THR A 123 -7.30 -11.54 18.83
C THR A 123 -8.63 -10.95 18.37
N VAL A 124 -9.74 -11.30 19.04
CA VAL A 124 -11.08 -10.79 18.70
C VAL A 124 -11.15 -9.29 18.94
N PHE A 125 -10.61 -8.81 20.06
CA PHE A 125 -10.59 -7.38 20.37
C PHE A 125 -9.74 -6.59 19.38
N PHE A 126 -8.53 -7.10 19.08
CA PHE A 126 -7.64 -6.47 18.10
C PHE A 126 -8.26 -6.42 16.70
N SER A 127 -8.80 -7.54 16.22
CA SER A 127 -9.48 -7.58 14.91
C SER A 127 -10.70 -6.66 14.88
N GLY A 128 -11.48 -6.60 15.96
CA GLY A 128 -12.60 -5.67 16.10
C GLY A 128 -12.16 -4.20 16.04
N PHE A 129 -11.07 -3.86 16.74
CA PHE A 129 -10.48 -2.52 16.69
C PHE A 129 -10.01 -2.14 15.28
N ILE A 130 -9.29 -3.04 14.58
CA ILE A 130 -8.83 -2.79 13.21
C ILE A 130 -10.03 -2.61 12.27
N PHE A 131 -11.02 -3.50 12.37
CA PHE A 131 -12.23 -3.41 11.55
C PHE A 131 -12.96 -2.09 11.79
N LEU A 132 -13.19 -1.72 13.05
CA LEU A 132 -13.86 -0.47 13.43
C LEU A 132 -13.08 0.75 12.93
N THR A 133 -11.75 0.74 13.08
CA THR A 133 -10.87 1.79 12.56
C THR A 133 -11.07 1.95 11.05
N LEU A 134 -11.01 0.86 10.29
CA LEU A 134 -11.17 0.91 8.83
C LEU A 134 -12.57 1.40 8.41
N VAL A 135 -13.62 0.95 9.09
CA VAL A 135 -14.99 1.37 8.81
C VAL A 135 -15.18 2.87 9.07
N ILE A 136 -14.77 3.37 10.23
CA ILE A 136 -14.87 4.80 10.57
C ILE A 136 -14.05 5.63 9.58
N SER A 137 -12.83 5.18 9.27
CA SER A 137 -11.93 5.84 8.32
C SER A 137 -12.56 5.92 6.93
N TYR A 138 -13.29 4.89 6.50
CA TYR A 138 -14.00 4.89 5.21
C TYR A 138 -15.07 5.97 5.16
N TYR A 139 -15.86 6.09 6.23
CA TYR A 139 -16.89 7.12 6.31
C TYR A 139 -16.29 8.52 6.29
N ILE A 140 -15.22 8.76 7.07
CA ILE A 140 -14.54 10.05 7.10
C ILE A 140 -13.94 10.39 5.74
N TYR A 141 -13.25 9.43 5.11
CA TYR A 141 -12.70 9.60 3.78
C TYR A 141 -13.80 9.99 2.76
N ARG A 142 -14.89 9.22 2.72
CA ARG A 142 -15.94 9.39 1.70
C ARG A 142 -16.77 10.65 1.89
N PHE A 143 -17.08 11.03 3.12
CA PHE A 143 -17.99 12.15 3.41
C PHE A 143 -17.29 13.46 3.76
N PHE A 144 -16.04 13.44 4.18
CA PHE A 144 -15.32 14.65 4.57
C PHE A 144 -14.08 14.90 3.69
N GLU A 145 -13.15 13.95 3.63
CA GLU A 145 -11.87 14.18 2.95
C GLU A 145 -12.01 14.29 1.44
N LEU A 146 -12.73 13.37 0.80
CA LEU A 146 -12.90 13.37 -0.65
C LEU A 146 -13.63 14.64 -1.15
N PRO A 147 -14.73 15.11 -0.52
CA PRO A 147 -15.34 16.40 -0.86
C PRO A 147 -14.39 17.58 -0.66
N ALA A 148 -13.65 17.61 0.44
CA ALA A 148 -12.70 18.69 0.73
C ALA A 148 -11.56 18.75 -0.31
N GLN A 149 -10.98 17.59 -0.65
CA GLN A 149 -9.96 17.48 -1.70
C GLN A 149 -10.49 17.95 -3.06
N ASN A 150 -11.71 17.54 -3.42
CA ASN A 150 -12.34 17.98 -4.67
C ASN A 150 -12.63 19.48 -4.68
N TYR A 151 -13.01 20.06 -3.55
CA TYR A 151 -13.20 21.51 -3.42
C TYR A 151 -11.89 22.28 -3.62
N ILE A 152 -10.80 21.85 -2.98
CA ILE A 152 -9.48 22.47 -3.13
C ILE A 152 -8.99 22.38 -4.58
N ARG A 153 -9.09 21.19 -5.21
CA ARG A 153 -8.67 20.97 -6.60
C ARG A 153 -9.43 21.85 -7.60
N LYS A 154 -10.72 22.11 -7.35
CA LYS A 154 -11.53 23.01 -8.18
C LYS A 154 -11.17 24.48 -8.02
N LYS A 155 -10.52 24.87 -6.93
CA LYS A 155 -10.11 26.26 -6.64
C LYS A 155 -8.68 26.55 -7.06
N SER A 156 -7.83 25.53 -7.16
CA SER A 156 -6.43 25.63 -7.57
C SER A 156 -6.20 25.52 -9.09
N VAL A 157 -7.27 25.32 -9.86
CA VAL A 157 -7.30 25.38 -11.33
C VAL A 157 -8.04 26.66 -11.73
#